data_AF-A0A965T6F3-F1
#
_entry.id   AF-A0A965T6F3-F1
#
_cell.length_a   1.000
_cell.length_b   1.000
_cell.length_c   1.000
_cell.angle_alpha   90.00
_cell.angle_beta   90.00
_cell.angle_gamma   90.00
#
_symmetry.space_group_name_H-M   'P 1'
#
loop_
_entity.id
_entity.type
_entity.pdbx_description
1 polymer ?
#
loop_
_entity_poly.entity_id
_entity_poly.type
_entity_poly.pdbx_seq_one_letter_code
_entity_poly.pdbx_strand_id
1 'polypeptide(L)'
;MLAISYFLLIFVCISGLSGLFLYKNYVKKISSLSVAYSSLIVLLLLIAYSNNLLEKTLTFFISLLLIFSINLMIALGIIKNIGDVKDGAKDQGDNK
;
A
#
# COMPACT_ATOMS: atom_id res chain seq x y z
N MET A 1 -6.92 7.08 25.42
CA MET A 1 -5.88 7.32 24.39
C MET A 1 -5.84 6.20 23.34
N LEU A 2 -5.69 4.93 23.71
CA LEU A 2 -5.64 3.80 22.74
C LEU A 2 -6.82 3.75 21.75
N ALA A 3 -8.05 3.97 22.22
CA ALA A 3 -9.23 3.98 21.35
C ALA A 3 -9.18 5.07 20.25
N ILE A 4 -8.61 6.23 20.56
CA ILE A 4 -8.44 7.33 19.60
C ILE A 4 -7.41 6.92 18.54
N SER A 5 -6.30 6.30 18.97
CA SER A 5 -5.29 5.77 18.05
C SER A 5 -5.86 4.70 17.12
N TYR A 6 -6.69 3.79 17.63
CA TYR A 6 -7.38 2.79 16.79
C TYR A 6 -8.28 3.44 15.74
N PHE A 7 -9.13 4.38 16.15
CA PHE A 7 -10.03 5.07 15.24
C PHE A 7 -9.25 5.81 14.12
N LEU A 8 -8.18 6.50 14.50
CA LEU A 8 -7.37 7.27 13.56
C LEU A 8 -6.64 6.35 12.57
N LEU A 9 -6.10 5.21 13.02
CA LEU A 9 -5.47 4.23 12.15
C LEU A 9 -6.46 3.57 11.18
N ILE A 10 -7.67 3.25 11.66
CA ILE A 10 -8.74 2.72 10.81
C ILE A 10 -9.13 3.75 9.76
N PHE A 11 -9.29 5.02 10.15
CA PHE A 11 -9.62 6.11 9.23
C PHE A 11 -8.55 6.30 8.16
N VAL A 12 -7.26 6.31 8.54
CA VAL A 12 -6.14 6.40 7.60
C VAL A 12 -6.12 5.19 6.65
N CYS A 13 -6.39 3.99 7.15
CA CYS A 13 -6.48 2.77 6.34
C CYS A 13 -7.57 2.86 5.27
N ILE A 14 -8.79 3.27 5.68
CA ILE A 14 -9.92 3.44 4.75
C ILE A 14 -9.63 4.56 3.73
N SER A 15 -9.00 5.65 4.16
CA SER A 15 -8.60 6.74 3.26
C SER A 15 -7.57 6.26 2.22
N GLY A 16 -6.57 5.49 2.65
CA GLY A 16 -5.59 4.85 1.76
C GLY A 16 -6.23 3.88 0.76
N LEU A 17 -7.19 3.06 1.20
CA LEU A 17 -7.96 2.19 0.31
C LEU A 17 -8.81 2.98 -0.68
N SER A 18 -9.44 4.06 -0.23
CA SER A 18 -10.27 4.92 -1.09
C SER A 18 -9.44 5.58 -2.21
N GLY A 19 -8.21 5.98 -1.92
CA GLY A 19 -7.32 6.57 -2.94
C GLY A 19 -6.95 5.59 -4.07
N LEU A 20 -7.04 4.28 -3.85
CA LEU A 20 -6.84 3.27 -4.91
C LEU A 20 -7.87 3.42 -6.06
N PHE A 21 -9.09 3.81 -5.71
CA PHE A 21 -10.19 3.99 -6.65
C PHE A 21 -10.28 5.42 -7.20
N LEU A 22 -9.87 6.41 -6.40
CA LEU A 22 -9.99 7.83 -6.75
C LEU A 22 -8.86 8.33 -7.66
N TYR A 23 -7.63 7.87 -7.47
CA TYR A 23 -6.50 8.38 -8.24
C TYR A 23 -6.42 7.75 -9.63
N LYS A 24 -6.29 8.57 -10.68
CA LYS A 24 -6.02 8.06 -12.04
C LYS A 24 -4.56 7.67 -12.25
N ASN A 25 -3.63 8.35 -11.59
CA ASN A 25 -2.21 8.09 -11.70
C ASN A 25 -1.83 6.85 -10.89
N TYR A 26 -1.23 5.85 -11.53
CA TYR A 26 -0.82 4.60 -10.89
C TYR A 26 0.18 4.81 -9.75
N VAL A 27 1.09 5.78 -9.85
CA VAL A 27 2.04 6.07 -8.77
C VAL A 27 1.27 6.51 -7.52
N LYS A 28 0.29 7.40 -7.69
CA LYS A 28 -0.57 7.84 -6.57
C LYS A 28 -1.42 6.69 -6.02
N LYS A 29 -1.89 5.78 -6.87
CA LYS A 29 -2.59 4.55 -6.43
C LYS A 29 -1.71 3.68 -5.55
N ILE A 30 -0.46 3.42 -5.97
CA ILE A 30 0.50 2.64 -5.19
C ILE A 30 0.81 3.34 -3.87
N SER A 31 1.12 4.65 -3.88
CA SER A 31 1.38 5.39 -2.64
C SER A 31 0.20 5.31 -1.67
N SER A 32 -1.03 5.42 -2.17
CA SER A 32 -2.25 5.27 -1.36
C SER A 32 -2.39 3.86 -0.77
N LEU A 33 -2.08 2.84 -1.56
CA LEU A 33 -2.05 1.46 -1.11
C LEU A 33 -0.98 1.26 -0.03
N SER A 34 0.20 1.85 -0.17
CA SER A 34 1.25 1.81 0.85
C SER A 34 0.79 2.42 2.17
N VAL A 35 0.09 3.56 2.13
CA VAL A 35 -0.49 4.19 3.34
C VAL A 35 -1.51 3.26 4.02
N ALA A 36 -2.37 2.60 3.23
CA ALA A 36 -3.34 1.63 3.77
C ALA A 36 -2.64 0.45 4.47
N TYR A 37 -1.63 -0.15 3.83
CA TYR A 37 -0.88 -1.26 4.42
C TYR A 37 -0.09 -0.85 5.66
N SER A 38 0.61 0.29 5.63
CA SER A 38 1.37 0.76 6.79
C SER A 38 0.47 1.05 7.99
N SER A 39 -0.67 1.70 7.78
CA SER A 39 -1.63 1.97 8.86
C SER A 39 -2.27 0.68 9.40
N LEU A 40 -2.55 -0.31 8.54
CA LEU A 40 -3.03 -1.63 8.96
C LEU A 40 -1.98 -2.38 9.79
N ILE A 41 -0.72 -2.36 9.40
CA ILE A 41 0.38 -3.00 10.14
C ILE A 41 0.51 -2.37 11.53
N VAL A 42 0.51 -1.03 11.61
CA VAL A 42 0.58 -0.31 12.90
C VAL A 42 -0.64 -0.62 13.77
N LEU A 43 -1.83 -0.68 13.18
CA LEU A 43 -3.06 -1.04 13.90
C LEU A 43 -2.97 -2.44 14.52
N LEU A 44 -2.55 -3.41 13.73
CA LEU A 44 -2.40 -4.79 14.19
C LEU A 44 -1.29 -4.91 15.25
N LEU A 45 -0.17 -4.20 15.10
CA LEU A 45 0.90 -4.14 16.10
C LEU A 45 0.39 -3.57 17.43
N LEU A 46 -0.40 -2.50 17.36
CA LEU A 46 -0.98 -1.87 18.55
C LEU A 46 -1.95 -2.83 19.27
N ILE A 47 -2.77 -3.57 18.51
CA ILE A 47 -3.65 -4.62 19.05
C ILE A 47 -2.84 -5.76 19.67
N ALA A 48 -1.80 -6.24 18.98
CA ALA A 48 -0.96 -7.32 19.49
C ALA A 48 -0.22 -6.91 20.77
N TYR A 49 0.27 -5.67 20.82
CA TYR A 49 0.89 -5.08 22.00
C TYR A 49 -0.10 -4.96 23.16
N SER A 50 -1.31 -4.42 22.93
CA SER A 50 -2.31 -4.25 23.99
C SER A 50 -2.80 -5.57 24.58
N ASN A 51 -2.66 -6.69 23.85
CA ASN A 51 -3.10 -8.01 24.27
C ASN A 51 -1.94 -8.93 24.72
N ASN A 52 -0.70 -8.43 24.85
CA ASN A 52 0.49 -9.23 25.17
C ASN A 52 0.71 -10.43 24.21
N LEU A 53 0.31 -10.30 22.95
CA LEU A 53 0.46 -11.33 21.91
C LEU A 53 1.63 -11.06 20.97
N LEU A 54 2.47 -10.07 21.28
CA LEU A 54 3.47 -9.54 20.35
C LEU A 54 4.43 -10.63 19.84
N GLU A 55 4.96 -11.48 20.72
CA GLU A 55 5.86 -12.59 20.35
C GLU A 55 5.20 -13.60 19.41
N LYS A 56 3.93 -13.96 19.67
CA LYS A 56 3.16 -14.91 18.85
C LYS A 56 2.79 -14.32 17.49
N THR A 57 2.66 -13.00 17.41
CA THR A 57 2.20 -12.28 16.22
C THR A 57 3.35 -11.76 15.37
N LEU A 58 4.59 -11.78 15.87
CA LEU A 58 5.77 -11.26 15.18
C LEU A 58 6.05 -11.96 13.85
N THR A 59 5.95 -13.29 13.80
CA THR A 59 6.08 -14.07 12.57
C THR A 59 5.00 -13.71 11.54
N PHE A 60 3.78 -13.44 12.01
CA PHE A 60 2.69 -13.00 11.15
C PHE A 60 2.98 -11.61 10.57
N PHE A 61 3.49 -10.67 11.37
CA PHE A 61 3.90 -9.34 10.89
C PHE A 61 5.00 -9.39 9.84
N ILE A 62 6.03 -10.21 10.05
CA ILE A 62 7.12 -10.39 9.09
C ILE A 62 6.58 -10.94 7.77
N SER A 63 5.71 -11.95 7.84
CA SER A 63 5.05 -12.52 6.65
C SER A 63 4.23 -11.48 5.90
N LEU A 64 3.47 -10.65 6.63
CA LEU A 64 2.65 -9.60 6.05
C LEU A 64 3.49 -8.51 5.37
N LEU A 65 4.63 -8.13 5.96
CA LEU A 65 5.60 -7.19 5.38
C LEU A 65 6.25 -7.74 4.11
N LEU A 66 6.57 -9.04 4.09
CA LEU A 66 7.10 -9.74 2.92
C LEU A 66 6.10 -9.71 1.76
N ILE A 67 4.84 -10.08 2.02
CA ILE A 67 3.76 -10.03 1.03
C ILE A 67 3.56 -8.61 0.51
N PHE A 68 3.56 -7.62 1.40
CA PHE A 68 3.44 -6.21 1.02
C PHE A 68 4.60 -5.76 0.11
N SER A 69 5.83 -6.13 0.45
CA SER A 69 7.02 -5.77 -0.34
C SER A 69 6.98 -6.39 -1.74
N ILE A 70 6.58 -7.66 -1.85
CA ILE A 70 6.41 -8.36 -3.13
C ILE A 70 5.33 -7.66 -3.97
N ASN A 71 4.18 -7.35 -3.38
CA ASN A 71 3.10 -6.64 -4.08
C ASN A 71 3.53 -5.25 -4.55
N LEU A 72 4.33 -4.55 -3.76
CA LEU A 72 4.87 -3.24 -4.13
C LEU A 72 5.82 -3.35 -5.33
N MET A 73 6.71 -4.33 -5.34
CA MET A 73 7.62 -4.58 -6.47
C MET A 73 6.86 -4.94 -7.75
N ILE A 74 5.87 -5.82 -7.66
CA ILE A 74 5.01 -6.19 -8.80
C ILE A 74 4.30 -4.95 -9.34
N ALA A 75 3.70 -4.15 -8.46
CA ALA A 75 2.96 -2.96 -8.86
C ALA A 75 3.88 -1.92 -9.53
N LEU A 76 5.08 -1.69 -8.99
CA LEU A 76 6.08 -0.82 -9.61
C LEU A 76 6.55 -1.35 -10.99
N GLY A 77 6.75 -2.66 -11.11
CA GLY A 77 7.10 -3.30 -12.39
C GLY A 77 6.02 -3.12 -13.45
N ILE A 78 4.74 -3.26 -13.07
CA ILE A 78 3.60 -3.01 -13.96
C ILE A 78 3.56 -1.55 -14.40
N ILE A 79 3.77 -0.59 -13.47
CA ILE A 79 3.80 0.83 -13.83
C ILE A 79 4.89 1.13 -14.84
N LYS A 80 6.10 0.61 -14.61
CA LYS A 80 7.23 0.83 -15.51
C LYS A 80 6.89 0.33 -16.92
N ASN A 81 6.36 -0.90 -17.03
CA ASN A 81 5.97 -1.48 -18.31
C ASN A 81 4.88 -0.66 -19.03
N ILE A 82 3.87 -0.16 -18.29
CA ILE A 82 2.82 0.69 -18.87
C ILE A 82 3.38 2.04 -19.33
N GLY A 83 4.35 2.60 -18.61
CA GLY A 83 5.06 3.82 -19.00
C GLY A 83 5.81 3.64 -20.31
N ASP A 84 6.64 2.60 -20.39
CA ASP A 84 7.46 2.28 -21.57
C ASP A 84 6.58 2.06 -22.83
N VAL A 85 5.42 1.39 -22.69
CA VAL A 85 4.45 1.22 -23.79
C VAL A 85 3.81 2.54 -24.23
N LYS A 86 3.49 3.43 -23.30
CA LYS A 86 2.89 4.73 -23.62
C LYS A 86 3.84 5.67 -24.34
N ASP A 87 5.13 5.62 -23.99
CA ASP A 87 6.15 6.45 -24.61
C ASP A 87 6.52 5.94 -26.00
N GLY A 88 6.61 4.61 -26.20
CA GLY A 88 6.81 4.01 -27.53
C GLY A 88 5.65 4.26 -28.51
N ALA A 89 4.41 4.40 -28.02
CA ALA A 89 3.25 4.72 -28.86
C ALA A 89 3.24 6.19 -29.33
N LYS A 90 3.88 7.11 -28.59
CA LYS A 90 4.00 8.52 -29.00
C LYS A 90 5.04 8.71 -30.11
N ASP A 91 6.16 8.00 -30.03
CA ASP A 91 7.22 8.06 -31.06
C ASP A 91 6.77 7.57 -32.45
N GLN A 92 5.74 6.72 -32.52
CA GLN A 92 5.14 6.30 -33.79
C GLN A 92 4.06 7.26 -34.31
N GLY A 93 3.54 8.15 -33.47
CA GLY A 93 2.50 9.13 -33.84
C GLY A 93 3.06 10.41 -34.46
N ASP A 94 4.25 10.85 -34.05
CA ASP A 94 4.90 12.08 -34.54
C ASP A 94 5.69 11.90 -35.85
N ASN A 95 5.78 10.66 -36.37
CA ASN A 95 6.46 10.34 -37.64
C ASN A 95 5.49 10.18 -38.84
N LYS A 96 4.26 10.72 -38.75
CA LYS A 96 3.29 10.79 -39.86
C LYS A 96 2.88 12.23 -40.10
#